data_AF-A0A397VUE2-F1
#
_entry.id   AF-A0A397VUE2-F1
#
_cell.length_a   1.000
_cell.length_b   1.000
_cell.length_c   1.000
_cell.angle_alpha   90.00
_cell.angle_beta   90.00
_cell.angle_gamma   90.00
#
_symmetry.space_group_name_H-M   'P 1'
#
loop_
_entity.id
_entity.type
_entity.pdbx_description
1 polymer ?
#
loop_
_entity_poly.entity_id
_entity_poly.type
_entity_poly.pdbx_seq_one_letter_code
_entity_poly.pdbx_strand_id
1 'polypeptide(L)'
;METDTASDADILYNELYSFDTETLLWRNLSDTSDAPMPRSHATATLLPDGKIIYIGGVIKHPFRSQTTLQPMLNILIYDTKSFAWSTIEADASFDVHPRAGHTAILTPDSKSIILFGVTSTLPDEINQIAAYPNFLVLNIEPYISALQPFNYKYKYLAPQPSGNQPSKLSHHTANLYKDQMIVSFGNIIDDIGTPSTKVNSNVYILSIKYLTWMTYFFEPNRDDFSRILGSISMLINIELLIYHKVNAFQISEVKMSANVFKSLAKYVFIVVEYLIYLNMVYFTIIMRKL
;
A
#
# COMPACT_ATOMS: atom_id res chain seq x y z
N MET A 1 -15.86 12.28 9.83
CA MET A 1 -17.15 11.74 9.41
C MET A 1 -17.85 12.91 8.73
N GLU A 2 -17.97 12.88 7.40
CA GLU A 2 -18.83 13.85 6.72
C GLU A 2 -20.25 13.33 6.92
N THR A 3 -20.77 13.55 8.14
CA THR A 3 -22.18 13.35 8.43
C THR A 3 -22.91 14.46 7.70
N ASP A 4 -23.57 14.13 6.60
CA ASP A 4 -24.53 15.00 5.96
C ASP A 4 -25.53 15.42 7.05
N THR A 5 -25.57 16.71 7.38
CA THR A 5 -26.29 17.22 8.56
C THR A 5 -27.79 17.40 8.30
N ALA A 6 -28.33 16.83 7.23
CA ALA A 6 -29.75 16.95 6.94
C ALA A 6 -30.30 15.86 5.99
N SER A 7 -30.47 14.61 6.44
CA SER A 7 -31.74 13.88 6.21
C SER A 7 -31.79 12.55 6.99
N ASP A 8 -32.97 12.23 7.52
CA ASP A 8 -33.30 10.98 8.24
C ASP A 8 -33.35 9.71 7.33
N ALA A 9 -32.68 9.75 6.18
CA ALA A 9 -32.47 8.59 5.32
C ALA A 9 -31.12 8.75 4.63
N ASP A 10 -30.26 7.74 4.66
CA ASP A 10 -29.01 7.74 3.86
C ASP A 10 -29.38 7.84 2.37
N ILE A 11 -29.42 9.06 1.84
CA ILE A 11 -29.63 9.32 0.42
C ILE A 11 -28.26 9.14 -0.22
N LEU A 12 -28.11 8.01 -0.91
CA LEU A 12 -26.99 7.81 -1.81
C LEU A 12 -27.36 8.35 -3.18
N TYR A 13 -26.38 8.96 -3.84
CA TYR A 13 -26.52 9.49 -5.19
C TYR A 13 -25.80 8.57 -6.19
N ASN A 14 -26.27 8.57 -7.43
CA ASN A 14 -25.56 7.99 -8.59
C ASN A 14 -25.18 9.08 -9.60
N GLU A 15 -25.15 10.33 -9.15
CA GLU A 15 -24.83 11.46 -10.01
C GLU A 15 -23.33 11.53 -10.28
N LEU A 16 -22.96 11.91 -11.50
CA LEU A 16 -21.57 12.09 -11.91
C LEU A 16 -21.47 13.44 -12.59
N TYR A 17 -20.53 14.25 -12.13
CA TYR A 17 -20.26 15.57 -12.69
C TYR A 17 -18.81 15.70 -13.10
N SER A 18 -18.56 16.41 -14.20
CA SER A 18 -17.24 16.92 -14.54
C SER A 18 -17.19 18.42 -14.29
N PHE A 19 -16.08 18.88 -13.71
CA PHE A 19 -15.77 20.30 -13.55
C PHE A 19 -14.65 20.70 -14.51
N ASP A 20 -14.92 21.66 -15.38
CA ASP A 20 -13.94 22.24 -16.28
C ASP A 20 -13.23 23.40 -15.57
N THR A 21 -11.91 23.30 -15.40
CA THR A 21 -11.11 24.31 -14.69
C THR A 21 -10.79 25.56 -15.53
N GLU A 22 -10.98 25.51 -16.84
CA GLU A 22 -10.80 26.67 -17.74
C GLU A 22 -12.07 27.51 -17.80
N THR A 23 -13.22 26.85 -17.96
CA THR A 23 -14.52 27.53 -18.08
C THR A 23 -15.24 27.72 -16.74
N LEU A 24 -14.80 27.01 -15.70
CA LEU A 24 -15.42 26.99 -14.37
C LEU A 24 -16.88 26.50 -14.38
N LEU A 25 -17.22 25.63 -15.32
CA LEU A 25 -18.56 25.07 -15.48
C LEU A 25 -18.62 23.62 -15.03
N TRP A 26 -19.73 23.28 -14.37
CA TRP A 26 -20.12 21.91 -14.08
C TRP A 26 -20.96 21.35 -15.21
N ARG A 27 -20.68 20.11 -15.59
CA ARG A 27 -21.49 19.34 -16.53
C ARG A 27 -21.98 18.07 -15.86
N ASN A 28 -23.29 17.85 -15.94
CA ASN A 28 -23.91 16.59 -15.52
C ASN A 28 -23.63 15.50 -16.57
N LEU A 29 -23.11 14.35 -16.12
CA LEU A 29 -22.75 13.18 -16.92
C LEU A 29 -23.60 11.94 -16.55
N SER A 30 -24.72 12.13 -15.86
CA SER A 30 -25.56 11.07 -15.30
C SER A 30 -26.57 10.46 -16.27
N ASP A 31 -26.76 11.07 -17.45
CA ASP A 31 -27.69 10.59 -18.49
C ASP A 31 -27.11 9.40 -19.27
N THR A 32 -26.77 8.33 -18.56
CA THR A 32 -26.32 7.08 -19.17
C THR A 32 -27.24 5.94 -18.75
N SER A 33 -27.73 5.15 -19.71
CA SER A 33 -28.66 4.05 -19.44
C SER A 33 -28.05 2.91 -18.62
N ASP A 34 -26.72 2.91 -18.50
CA ASP A 34 -25.87 1.93 -17.83
C ASP A 34 -25.31 2.45 -16.49
N ALA A 35 -25.79 3.59 -16.00
CA ALA A 35 -25.33 4.17 -14.74
C ALA A 35 -25.46 3.17 -13.58
N PRO A 36 -24.45 3.07 -12.70
CA PRO A 36 -24.49 2.15 -11.58
C PRO A 36 -25.50 2.57 -10.51
N MET A 37 -25.82 1.64 -9.61
CA MET A 37 -26.62 1.93 -8.43
C MET A 37 -25.99 3.05 -7.58
N PRO A 38 -26.81 3.86 -6.88
CA PRO A 38 -26.34 4.89 -5.95
C PRO A 38 -25.38 4.34 -4.91
N ARG A 39 -24.32 5.10 -4.62
CA ARG A 39 -23.18 4.62 -3.82
C ARG A 39 -22.48 5.72 -3.04
N SER A 40 -21.68 5.32 -2.07
CA SER A 40 -20.73 6.19 -1.37
C SER A 40 -19.52 5.39 -0.87
N HIS A 41 -18.47 6.08 -0.42
CA HIS A 41 -17.23 5.50 0.15
C HIS A 41 -16.48 4.50 -0.76
N ALA A 42 -16.78 4.47 -2.06
CA ALA A 42 -15.98 3.78 -3.05
C ALA A 42 -14.73 4.61 -3.37
N THR A 43 -13.62 3.96 -3.72
CA THR A 43 -12.45 4.67 -4.25
C THR A 43 -12.60 4.85 -5.75
N ALA A 44 -12.11 5.97 -6.29
CA ALA A 44 -12.05 6.23 -7.73
C ALA A 44 -10.60 6.47 -8.15
N THR A 45 -10.12 5.73 -9.15
CA THR A 45 -8.74 5.83 -9.65
C THR A 45 -8.75 6.03 -11.16
N LEU A 46 -8.16 7.12 -11.64
CA LEU A 46 -7.99 7.39 -13.07
C LEU A 46 -6.79 6.60 -13.63
N LEU A 47 -7.01 5.87 -14.71
CA LEU A 47 -5.99 5.17 -15.47
C LEU A 47 -5.43 6.02 -16.62
N PRO A 48 -4.20 5.72 -17.11
CA PRO A 48 -3.58 6.47 -18.22
C PRO A 48 -4.35 6.41 -19.54
N ASP A 49 -5.23 5.43 -19.73
CA ASP A 49 -6.04 5.28 -20.95
C ASP A 49 -7.32 6.13 -20.93
N GLY A 50 -7.60 6.82 -19.81
CA GLY A 50 -8.77 7.66 -19.60
C GLY A 50 -9.93 6.95 -18.91
N LYS A 51 -9.78 5.70 -18.46
CA LYS A 51 -10.83 5.02 -17.68
C LYS A 51 -10.71 5.35 -16.20
N ILE A 52 -11.84 5.54 -15.53
CA ILE A 52 -11.90 5.66 -14.07
C ILE A 52 -12.41 4.35 -13.49
N ILE A 53 -11.63 3.78 -12.59
CA ILE A 53 -11.97 2.54 -11.88
C ILE A 53 -12.56 2.87 -10.52
N TYR A 54 -13.73 2.31 -10.23
CA TYR A 54 -14.39 2.42 -8.94
C TYR A 54 -14.41 1.07 -8.22
N ILE A 55 -13.95 1.06 -6.97
CA ILE A 55 -13.79 -0.17 -6.17
C ILE A 55 -14.41 0.01 -4.78
N GLY A 56 -15.15 -1.02 -4.34
CA GLY A 56 -15.74 -1.09 -3.01
C GLY A 56 -16.78 -0.02 -2.74
N GLY A 57 -16.89 0.37 -1.47
CA GLY A 57 -17.91 1.29 -0.98
C GLY A 57 -19.22 0.60 -0.63
N VAL A 58 -20.26 1.41 -0.44
CA VAL A 58 -21.63 0.95 -0.19
C VAL A 58 -22.52 1.27 -1.37
N ILE A 59 -23.53 0.43 -1.59
CA ILE A 59 -24.56 0.61 -2.61
C ILE A 59 -25.95 0.57 -1.98
N LYS A 60 -26.87 1.37 -2.51
CA LYS A 60 -28.29 1.34 -2.15
C LYS A 60 -29.08 0.66 -3.25
N HIS A 61 -29.79 -0.39 -2.88
CA HIS A 61 -30.61 -1.14 -3.85
C HIS A 61 -31.92 -0.40 -4.12
N PRO A 62 -32.37 -0.26 -5.38
CA PRO A 62 -33.59 0.49 -5.68
C PRO A 62 -34.86 -0.19 -5.16
N PHE A 63 -34.85 -1.53 -5.07
CA PHE A 63 -36.02 -2.33 -4.66
C PHE A 63 -35.93 -2.86 -3.22
N ARG A 64 -34.87 -2.52 -2.50
CA ARG A 64 -34.69 -2.86 -1.09
C ARG A 64 -34.24 -1.60 -0.38
N SER A 65 -34.93 -1.18 0.68
CA SER A 65 -34.49 -0.05 1.52
C SER A 65 -33.22 -0.35 2.33
N GLN A 66 -32.36 -1.23 1.83
CA GLN A 66 -31.16 -1.73 2.48
C GLN A 66 -29.92 -1.29 1.72
N THR A 67 -28.97 -0.74 2.45
CA THR A 67 -27.61 -0.46 1.99
C THR A 67 -26.75 -1.71 2.21
N THR A 68 -25.90 -2.05 1.26
CA THR A 68 -24.96 -3.17 1.38
C THR A 68 -23.57 -2.76 0.90
N LEU A 69 -22.53 -3.43 1.39
CA LEU A 69 -21.18 -3.26 0.84
C LEU A 69 -21.09 -3.82 -0.58
N GLN A 70 -20.43 -3.07 -1.46
CA GLN A 70 -20.12 -3.50 -2.82
C GLN A 70 -19.06 -4.63 -2.77
N PRO A 71 -19.31 -5.78 -3.42
CA PRO A 71 -18.29 -6.81 -3.58
C PRO A 71 -17.04 -6.27 -4.29
N MET A 72 -15.85 -6.52 -3.72
CA MET A 72 -14.58 -6.01 -4.27
C MET A 72 -14.23 -6.58 -5.65
N LEU A 73 -14.73 -7.78 -5.97
CA LEU A 73 -14.53 -8.41 -7.27
C LEU A 73 -15.33 -7.73 -8.38
N ASN A 74 -16.42 -7.04 -8.05
CA ASN A 74 -17.24 -6.30 -9.00
C ASN A 74 -16.70 -4.88 -9.14
N ILE A 75 -15.86 -4.68 -10.13
CA ILE A 75 -15.20 -3.41 -10.41
C ILE A 75 -16.01 -2.65 -11.46
N LEU A 76 -16.31 -1.38 -11.16
CA LEU A 76 -16.96 -0.50 -12.11
C LEU A 76 -15.94 0.33 -12.85
N ILE A 77 -16.17 0.51 -14.14
CA ILE A 77 -15.32 1.26 -15.03
C ILE A 77 -16.16 2.31 -15.72
N TYR A 78 -15.76 3.57 -15.61
CA TYR A 78 -16.30 4.65 -16.41
C TYR A 78 -15.29 5.03 -17.49
N ASP A 79 -15.66 4.91 -18.76
CA ASP A 79 -14.82 5.36 -19.87
C ASP A 79 -15.14 6.83 -20.18
N THR A 80 -14.16 7.71 -19.92
CA THR A 80 -14.34 9.16 -20.09
C THR A 80 -14.41 9.61 -21.55
N LYS A 81 -14.10 8.73 -22.52
CA LYS A 81 -14.18 9.03 -23.96
C LYS A 81 -15.54 8.67 -24.54
N SER A 82 -16.07 7.50 -24.17
CA SER A 82 -17.38 7.06 -24.63
C SER A 82 -18.53 7.48 -23.71
N PHE A 83 -18.22 8.01 -22.52
CA PHE A 83 -19.20 8.35 -21.48
C PHE A 83 -20.10 7.17 -21.11
N ALA A 84 -19.51 5.97 -21.04
CA ALA A 84 -20.22 4.73 -20.77
C ALA A 84 -19.67 4.04 -19.52
N TRP A 85 -20.57 3.38 -18.81
CA TRP A 85 -20.23 2.52 -17.69
C TRP A 85 -20.11 1.06 -18.15
N SER A 86 -19.20 0.35 -17.49
CA SER A 86 -19.13 -1.10 -17.60
C SER A 86 -18.79 -1.70 -16.26
N THR A 87 -19.18 -2.96 -16.07
CA THR A 87 -18.79 -3.75 -14.90
C THR A 87 -17.91 -4.88 -15.38
N ILE A 88 -16.86 -5.15 -14.62
CA ILE A 88 -15.99 -6.28 -14.82
C ILE A 88 -15.84 -7.06 -13.52
N GLU A 89 -15.60 -8.36 -13.65
CA GLU A 89 -15.30 -9.23 -12.53
C GLU A 89 -13.79 -9.46 -12.48
N ALA A 90 -13.18 -9.09 -11.36
CA ALA A 90 -11.76 -9.34 -11.10
C ALA A 90 -11.54 -10.77 -10.59
N ASP A 91 -10.35 -11.30 -10.88
CA ASP A 91 -9.91 -12.61 -10.40
C ASP A 91 -9.23 -12.49 -9.03
N ALA A 92 -9.48 -13.47 -8.15
CA ALA A 92 -8.80 -13.62 -6.87
C ALA A 92 -8.76 -15.11 -6.49
N SER A 93 -7.59 -15.58 -6.03
CA SER A 93 -7.42 -16.95 -5.54
C SER A 93 -7.59 -17.08 -4.02
N PHE A 94 -8.21 -16.08 -3.39
CA PHE A 94 -8.40 -15.95 -1.95
C PHE A 94 -9.62 -15.06 -1.68
N ASP A 95 -10.15 -15.10 -0.45
CA ASP A 95 -11.30 -14.30 -0.08
C ASP A 95 -10.97 -12.81 -0.02
N VAL A 96 -11.72 -12.00 -0.78
CA VAL A 96 -11.61 -10.54 -0.79
C VAL A 96 -12.86 -9.95 -0.16
N HIS A 97 -12.77 -9.55 1.10
CA HIS A 97 -13.93 -8.98 1.80
C HIS A 97 -14.32 -7.62 1.20
N PRO A 98 -15.64 -7.37 1.04
CA PRO A 98 -16.19 -6.04 0.78
C PRO A 98 -15.68 -5.02 1.79
N ARG A 99 -15.43 -3.78 1.33
CA ARG A 99 -14.97 -2.71 2.21
C ARG A 99 -15.38 -1.31 1.77
N ALA A 100 -15.54 -0.44 2.75
CA ALA A 100 -15.75 1.01 2.61
C ALA A 100 -14.69 1.79 3.41
N GLY A 101 -14.47 3.05 3.07
CA GLY A 101 -13.51 3.92 3.78
C GLY A 101 -12.04 3.52 3.62
N HIS A 102 -11.72 2.70 2.63
CA HIS A 102 -10.36 2.36 2.25
C HIS A 102 -9.80 3.39 1.26
N THR A 103 -8.50 3.36 1.02
CA THR A 103 -7.85 4.17 -0.01
C THR A 103 -7.35 3.30 -1.15
N ALA A 104 -7.21 3.89 -2.33
CA ALA A 104 -6.66 3.27 -3.51
C ALA A 104 -5.64 4.19 -4.17
N ILE A 105 -4.46 3.66 -4.53
CA ILE A 105 -3.37 4.41 -5.16
C ILE A 105 -2.89 3.66 -6.40
N LEU A 106 -2.93 4.32 -7.56
CA LEU A 106 -2.28 3.84 -8.78
C LEU A 106 -0.77 3.84 -8.59
N THR A 107 -0.10 2.72 -8.89
CA THR A 107 1.36 2.64 -8.81
C THR A 107 2.02 3.53 -9.86
N PRO A 108 3.25 4.02 -9.63
CA PRO A 108 3.96 4.90 -10.57
C PRO A 108 4.13 4.31 -11.98
N ASP A 109 4.26 2.99 -12.07
CA ASP A 109 4.36 2.27 -13.36
C ASP A 109 3.01 2.06 -14.06
N SER A 110 1.91 2.51 -13.43
CA SER A 110 0.53 2.41 -13.90
C SER A 110 0.04 0.98 -14.17
N LYS A 111 0.65 -0.02 -13.53
CA LYS A 111 0.30 -1.44 -13.73
C LYS A 111 -0.55 -2.03 -12.62
N SER A 112 -0.63 -1.38 -11.47
CA SER A 112 -1.39 -1.90 -10.33
C SER A 112 -2.03 -0.77 -9.53
N ILE A 113 -3.07 -1.11 -8.78
CA ILE A 113 -3.67 -0.24 -7.77
C ILE A 113 -3.43 -0.89 -6.41
N ILE A 114 -2.79 -0.17 -5.49
CA ILE A 114 -2.67 -0.57 -4.09
C ILE A 114 -3.93 -0.14 -3.38
N LEU A 115 -4.61 -1.06 -2.70
CA LEU A 115 -5.73 -0.76 -1.81
C LEU A 115 -5.32 -1.04 -0.36
N PHE A 116 -5.60 -0.08 0.51
CA PHE A 116 -5.25 -0.16 1.91
C PHE A 116 -6.39 0.32 2.80
N GLY A 117 -6.59 -0.37 3.93
CA GLY A 117 -7.67 -0.12 4.89
C GLY A 117 -8.91 -0.97 4.67
N VAL A 118 -9.77 -1.02 5.70
CA VAL A 118 -10.51 -2.27 5.98
C VAL A 118 -11.92 -2.18 6.54
N THR A 119 -12.75 -1.14 6.46
CA THR A 119 -14.09 -1.30 7.10
C THR A 119 -14.97 -2.29 6.32
N SER A 120 -15.27 -3.48 6.88
CA SER A 120 -16.16 -4.53 6.32
C SER A 120 -17.59 -4.51 6.88
N THR A 121 -18.00 -3.36 7.40
CA THR A 121 -19.33 -3.07 7.95
C THR A 121 -19.80 -1.77 7.32
N LEU A 122 -21.07 -1.42 7.47
CA LEU A 122 -21.56 -0.16 6.93
C LEU A 122 -20.90 1.03 7.67
N PRO A 123 -20.63 2.16 7.00
CA PRO A 123 -19.94 3.31 7.60
C PRO A 123 -20.55 3.81 8.92
N ASP A 124 -21.88 3.75 9.04
CA ASP A 124 -22.64 4.25 10.18
C ASP A 124 -22.84 3.20 11.30
N GLU A 125 -22.35 1.97 11.10
CA GLU A 125 -22.36 0.97 12.15
C GLU A 125 -21.31 1.29 13.21
N ILE A 126 -21.75 1.24 14.47
CA ILE A 126 -20.91 1.50 15.63
C ILE A 126 -19.76 0.48 15.73
N ASN A 127 -20.02 -0.77 15.34
CA ASN A 127 -19.09 -1.88 15.44
C ASN A 127 -18.35 -2.11 14.13
N GLN A 128 -17.38 -1.25 13.81
CA GLN A 128 -16.59 -1.42 12.60
C GLN A 128 -15.64 -2.62 12.70
N ILE A 129 -15.69 -3.51 11.72
CA ILE A 129 -14.84 -4.72 11.64
C ILE A 129 -13.83 -4.58 10.50
N ALA A 130 -12.64 -5.14 10.70
CA ALA A 130 -11.60 -5.19 9.68
C ALA A 130 -11.89 -6.26 8.59
N ALA A 131 -11.97 -5.79 7.36
CA ALA A 131 -11.97 -6.54 6.11
C ALA A 131 -10.65 -7.26 5.92
N TYR A 132 -10.75 -8.51 5.51
CA TYR A 132 -9.61 -9.31 5.07
C TYR A 132 -9.46 -9.21 3.54
N PRO A 133 -8.24 -9.09 2.99
CA PRO A 133 -6.96 -8.74 3.65
C PRO A 133 -6.84 -7.24 3.95
N ASN A 134 -5.89 -6.83 4.81
CA ASN A 134 -5.68 -5.39 5.09
C ASN A 134 -5.01 -4.61 3.96
N PHE A 135 -4.18 -5.30 3.19
CA PHE A 135 -3.40 -4.74 2.10
C PHE A 135 -3.67 -5.58 0.85
N LEU A 136 -4.09 -4.92 -0.23
CA LEU A 136 -4.41 -5.54 -1.51
C LEU A 136 -3.65 -4.82 -2.61
N VAL A 137 -3.30 -5.58 -3.64
CA VAL A 137 -2.83 -5.05 -4.91
C VAL A 137 -3.73 -5.59 -6.00
N LEU A 138 -4.38 -4.70 -6.75
CA LEU A 138 -5.09 -5.05 -7.97
C LEU A 138 -4.14 -4.86 -9.14
N ASN A 139 -3.66 -5.96 -9.71
CA ASN A 139 -2.89 -5.91 -10.95
C ASN A 139 -3.81 -5.63 -12.14
N ILE A 140 -3.35 -4.75 -13.01
CA ILE A 140 -4.04 -4.27 -14.22
C ILE A 140 -3.15 -4.63 -15.40
N GLU A 141 -3.38 -5.80 -15.97
CA GLU A 141 -2.55 -6.32 -17.05
C GLU A 141 -3.24 -6.06 -18.40
N PRO A 142 -2.64 -5.27 -19.30
CA PRO A 142 -3.15 -5.12 -20.65
C PRO A 142 -3.20 -6.50 -21.33
N TYR A 143 -4.32 -6.79 -21.98
CA TYR A 143 -4.49 -7.98 -22.79
C TYR A 143 -5.18 -7.61 -24.10
N ILE A 144 -4.66 -8.18 -25.19
CA ILE A 144 -5.25 -8.04 -26.52
C ILE A 144 -6.18 -9.21 -26.75
N SER A 145 -7.46 -8.92 -26.98
CA SER A 145 -8.45 -9.92 -27.42
C SER A 145 -8.83 -9.66 -28.88
N ALA A 146 -9.21 -10.70 -29.61
CA ALA A 146 -9.64 -10.58 -31.01
C ALA A 146 -10.89 -9.69 -31.20
N LEU A 147 -11.66 -9.44 -30.13
CA LEU A 147 -12.92 -8.70 -30.16
C LEU A 147 -12.81 -7.27 -29.61
N GLN A 148 -11.76 -6.95 -28.84
CA GLN A 148 -11.54 -5.64 -28.21
C GLN A 148 -10.02 -5.38 -28.10
N PRO A 149 -9.44 -4.46 -28.89
CA PRO A 149 -7.99 -4.31 -29.01
C PRO A 149 -7.27 -3.70 -27.80
N PHE A 150 -7.98 -3.25 -26.75
CA PHE A 150 -7.37 -2.73 -25.52
C PHE A 150 -8.28 -3.05 -24.33
N ASN A 151 -8.09 -4.23 -23.73
CA ASN A 151 -8.77 -4.59 -22.48
C ASN A 151 -7.74 -4.92 -21.40
N TYR A 152 -8.18 -4.98 -20.16
CA TYR A 152 -7.34 -5.29 -19.01
C TYR A 152 -7.86 -6.52 -18.28
N LYS A 153 -6.94 -7.35 -17.81
CA LYS A 153 -7.23 -8.35 -16.79
C LYS A 153 -6.96 -7.74 -15.43
N TYR A 154 -7.89 -7.98 -14.52
CA TYR A 154 -7.87 -7.44 -13.17
C TYR A 154 -7.72 -8.60 -12.21
N LYS A 155 -6.61 -8.62 -11.47
CA LYS A 155 -6.31 -9.71 -10.54
C LYS A 155 -5.87 -9.17 -9.20
N TYR A 156 -6.57 -9.55 -8.14
CA TYR A 156 -6.18 -9.25 -6.79
C TYR A 156 -5.01 -10.12 -6.34
N LEU A 157 -4.10 -9.49 -5.62
CA LEU A 157 -3.01 -10.08 -4.87
C LEU A 157 -3.09 -9.59 -3.43
N ALA A 158 -2.70 -10.43 -2.47
CA ALA A 158 -2.64 -10.10 -1.05
C ALA A 158 -1.19 -10.18 -0.52
N PRO A 159 -0.26 -9.36 -1.03
CA PRO A 159 1.10 -9.37 -0.53
C PRO A 159 1.13 -8.93 0.95
N GLN A 160 2.20 -9.31 1.64
CA GLN A 160 2.43 -8.93 3.04
C GLN A 160 3.61 -7.96 3.08
N PRO A 161 3.36 -6.63 3.08
CA PRO A 161 4.44 -5.66 3.21
C PRO A 161 5.26 -5.89 4.48
N SER A 162 6.56 -5.68 4.42
CA SER A 162 7.46 -5.83 5.58
C SER A 162 7.60 -4.50 6.35
N GLY A 163 8.30 -4.51 7.49
CA GLY A 163 8.66 -3.30 8.23
C GLY A 163 7.60 -2.83 9.23
N ASN A 164 7.64 -1.54 9.57
CA ASN A 164 6.77 -0.94 10.59
C ASN A 164 5.35 -0.68 10.03
N GLN A 165 4.54 -1.75 9.96
CA GLN A 165 3.20 -1.68 9.41
C GLN A 165 2.28 -0.78 10.25
N PRO A 166 1.38 -0.01 9.61
CA PRO A 166 0.28 0.63 10.30
C PRO A 166 -0.66 -0.39 10.94
N SER A 167 -1.36 0.04 12.00
CA SER A 167 -2.55 -0.66 12.47
C SER A 167 -3.59 -0.77 11.35
N LYS A 168 -4.65 -1.56 11.55
CA LYS A 168 -5.79 -1.63 10.63
C LYS A 168 -6.48 -0.27 10.59
N LEU A 169 -6.34 0.45 9.49
CA LEU A 169 -6.87 1.82 9.34
C LEU A 169 -8.14 1.84 8.50
N SER A 170 -9.00 2.80 8.80
CA SER A 170 -10.16 3.16 7.98
C SER A 170 -10.32 4.67 7.94
N HIS A 171 -10.94 5.19 6.87
CA HIS A 171 -11.15 6.62 6.63
C HIS A 171 -9.85 7.44 6.77
N HIS A 172 -8.72 6.82 6.42
CA HIS A 172 -7.42 7.47 6.37
C HIS A 172 -7.22 8.12 5.00
N THR A 173 -6.20 8.95 4.88
CA THR A 173 -5.77 9.49 3.59
C THR A 173 -4.51 8.78 3.13
N ALA A 174 -4.43 8.44 1.86
CA ALA A 174 -3.22 7.95 1.22
C ALA A 174 -2.89 8.82 0.01
N ASN A 175 -1.59 9.08 -0.20
CA ASN A 175 -1.10 9.83 -1.36
C ASN A 175 0.19 9.19 -1.89
N LEU A 176 0.45 9.40 -3.18
CA LEU A 176 1.67 8.97 -3.82
C LEU A 176 2.69 10.12 -3.89
N TYR A 177 3.93 9.85 -3.48
CA TYR A 177 5.08 10.72 -3.73
C TYR A 177 6.22 9.89 -4.32
N LYS A 178 6.50 10.09 -5.61
CA LYS A 178 7.44 9.24 -6.38
C LYS A 178 7.03 7.76 -6.21
N ASP A 179 7.94 6.89 -5.78
CA ASP A 179 7.68 5.46 -5.56
C ASP A 179 7.24 5.13 -4.11
N GLN A 180 6.73 6.13 -3.38
CA GLN A 180 6.35 6.00 -1.98
C GLN A 180 4.87 6.34 -1.78
N MET A 181 4.15 5.44 -1.12
CA MET A 181 2.79 5.71 -0.64
C MET A 181 2.87 6.25 0.79
N ILE A 182 2.28 7.42 1.01
CA ILE A 182 2.19 8.07 2.31
C ILE A 182 0.78 7.84 2.83
N VAL A 183 0.65 7.28 4.02
CA VAL A 183 -0.63 7.08 4.72
C VAL A 183 -0.64 7.95 5.97
N SER A 184 -1.72 8.70 6.17
CA SER A 184 -1.86 9.61 7.32
C SER A 184 -3.29 9.61 7.85
N PHE A 185 -3.40 9.88 9.15
CA PHE A 185 -4.68 10.00 9.87
C PHE A 185 -5.55 8.74 9.79
N GLY A 186 -6.85 8.88 10.02
CA GLY A 186 -7.84 7.82 9.99
C GLY A 186 -8.14 7.20 11.36
N ASN A 187 -9.08 6.26 11.35
CA ASN A 187 -9.54 5.53 12.52
C ASN A 187 -8.86 4.17 12.60
N ILE A 188 -8.55 3.73 13.82
CA ILE A 188 -7.97 2.42 14.08
C ILE A 188 -9.12 1.43 14.31
N ILE A 189 -9.15 0.38 13.51
CA ILE A 189 -10.14 -0.69 13.55
C ILE A 189 -9.56 -1.87 14.33
N ASP A 190 -10.28 -2.30 15.36
CA ASP A 190 -9.94 -3.51 16.12
C ASP A 190 -10.58 -4.74 15.45
N ASP A 191 -9.99 -5.92 15.63
CA ASP A 191 -10.54 -7.19 15.08
C ASP A 191 -11.80 -7.67 15.79
N ILE A 192 -12.05 -7.10 16.96
CA ILE A 192 -13.20 -7.39 17.79
C ILE A 192 -14.18 -6.28 17.47
N GLY A 193 -15.31 -6.61 16.84
CA GLY A 193 -16.37 -5.69 16.41
C GLY A 193 -17.00 -4.91 17.56
N THR A 194 -16.18 -4.05 18.16
CA THR A 194 -16.45 -3.20 19.29
C THR A 194 -16.32 -1.76 18.81
N PRO A 195 -17.07 -0.83 19.41
CA PRO A 195 -16.96 0.58 19.08
C PRO A 195 -15.54 1.07 19.36
N SER A 196 -14.73 1.28 18.32
CA SER A 196 -13.41 1.88 18.46
C SER A 196 -13.48 3.35 18.11
N THR A 197 -13.28 4.21 19.11
CA THR A 197 -13.06 5.66 18.92
C THR A 197 -11.59 6.00 18.72
N LYS A 198 -10.74 4.98 18.51
CA LYS A 198 -9.29 5.18 18.38
C LYS A 198 -8.99 5.83 17.05
N VAL A 199 -8.20 6.90 17.10
CA VAL A 199 -7.72 7.63 15.94
C VAL A 199 -6.22 7.41 15.77
N ASN A 200 -5.77 7.42 14.53
CA ASN A 200 -4.35 7.38 14.18
C ASN A 200 -3.82 8.82 14.00
N SER A 201 -2.77 9.15 14.74
CA SER A 201 -2.02 10.41 14.57
C SER A 201 -0.69 10.23 13.83
N ASN A 202 -0.33 9.00 13.46
CA ASN A 202 0.94 8.70 12.82
C ASN A 202 0.86 8.84 11.30
N VAL A 203 2.02 9.12 10.71
CA VAL A 203 2.25 9.06 9.27
C VAL A 203 3.10 7.84 8.96
N TYR A 204 2.68 7.07 7.97
CA TYR A 204 3.35 5.85 7.52
C TYR A 204 3.80 6.03 6.07
N ILE A 205 4.96 5.48 5.74
CA ILE A 205 5.53 5.57 4.40
C ILE A 205 5.81 4.15 3.91
N LEU A 206 5.18 3.75 2.82
CA LEU A 206 5.44 2.47 2.16
C LEU A 206 6.32 2.71 0.93
N SER A 207 7.46 2.03 0.86
CA SER A 207 8.17 1.87 -0.41
C SER A 207 7.40 0.89 -1.29
N ILE A 208 6.86 1.36 -2.42
CA ILE A 208 6.10 0.52 -3.35
C ILE A 208 7.00 -0.53 -4.00
N LYS A 209 8.21 -0.12 -4.39
CA LYS A 209 9.19 -0.98 -5.05
C LYS A 209 9.57 -2.21 -4.21
N TYR A 210 9.71 -2.03 -2.90
CA TYR A 210 10.15 -3.09 -1.99
C TYR A 210 9.01 -3.68 -1.15
N LEU A 211 7.82 -3.07 -1.20
CA LEU A 211 6.70 -3.35 -0.28
C LEU A 211 7.16 -3.39 1.18
N THR A 212 7.85 -2.33 1.60
CA THR A 212 8.37 -2.19 2.97
C THR A 212 7.92 -0.86 3.56
N TRP A 213 7.30 -0.91 4.75
CA TRP A 213 6.98 0.27 5.54
C TRP A 213 8.24 0.82 6.22
N MET A 214 8.45 2.12 6.04
CA MET A 214 9.66 2.85 6.42
C MET A 214 9.31 4.01 7.37
N THR A 215 10.32 4.51 8.08
CA THR A 215 10.20 5.63 9.02
C THR A 215 10.66 6.97 8.46
N TYR A 216 11.17 7.01 7.22
CA TYR A 216 11.66 8.22 6.55
C TYR A 216 11.44 8.16 5.03
N PHE A 217 11.41 9.34 4.40
CA PHE A 217 11.35 9.49 2.94
C PHE A 217 12.65 9.08 2.28
N PHE A 218 12.55 8.45 1.11
CA PHE A 218 13.71 8.04 0.34
C PHE A 218 13.81 8.95 -0.87
N GLU A 219 14.93 9.64 -1.03
CA GLU A 219 15.24 10.32 -2.29
C GLU A 219 16.08 9.40 -3.16
N PRO A 220 15.54 8.85 -4.26
CA PRO A 220 16.31 7.97 -5.13
C PRO A 220 17.22 8.82 -6.02
N ASN A 221 18.32 9.33 -5.46
CA ASN A 221 19.48 9.74 -6.25
C ASN A 221 20.65 8.82 -5.92
N ARG A 222 21.32 8.37 -7.00
CA ARG A 222 22.34 7.31 -7.13
C ARG A 222 23.21 7.03 -5.88
N ASP A 223 23.42 5.74 -5.62
CA ASP A 223 24.43 5.12 -4.71
C ASP A 223 24.06 4.80 -3.24
N ASP A 224 22.80 4.47 -2.94
CA ASP A 224 22.32 4.29 -1.56
C ASP A 224 22.25 2.86 -0.99
N PHE A 225 22.88 1.85 -1.63
CA PHE A 225 23.13 0.56 -0.94
C PHE A 225 23.95 0.75 0.36
N SER A 226 24.70 1.85 0.46
CA SER A 226 25.50 2.24 1.63
C SER A 226 24.67 2.71 2.84
N ARG A 227 23.53 3.39 2.61
CA ARG A 227 22.67 3.90 3.70
C ARG A 227 21.77 2.84 4.33
N ILE A 228 21.32 1.85 3.56
CA ILE A 228 20.54 0.71 4.10
C ILE A 228 21.37 -0.08 5.14
N LEU A 229 22.68 -0.26 4.90
CA LEU A 229 23.58 -0.90 5.86
C LEU A 229 23.84 -0.04 7.11
N GLY A 230 23.89 1.29 6.96
CA GLY A 230 24.05 2.22 8.08
C GLY A 230 22.86 2.22 9.05
N SER A 231 21.64 2.06 8.54
CA SER A 231 20.44 1.99 9.37
C SER A 231 20.27 0.64 10.07
N ILE A 232 20.68 -0.46 9.42
CA ILE A 232 20.69 -1.80 10.02
C ILE A 232 21.75 -1.90 11.12
N SER A 233 22.92 -1.27 10.96
CA SER A 233 23.94 -1.22 12.02
C SER A 233 23.50 -0.41 13.23
N MET A 234 22.64 0.60 13.04
CA MET A 234 22.08 1.40 14.13
C MET A 234 21.01 0.63 14.94
N LEU A 235 20.25 -0.26 14.30
CA LEU A 235 19.25 -1.12 14.94
C LEU A 235 19.87 -2.29 15.72
N ILE A 236 20.98 -2.86 15.25
CA ILE A 236 21.72 -3.90 15.99
C ILE A 236 22.33 -3.34 17.29
N ASN A 237 22.54 -2.02 17.40
CA ASN A 237 23.12 -1.38 18.57
C ASN A 237 22.14 -1.14 19.74
N ILE A 238 20.83 -1.39 19.58
CA ILE A 238 19.84 -1.13 20.65
C ILE A 238 19.42 -2.42 21.40
N GLU A 239 19.58 -3.62 20.82
CA GLU A 239 19.19 -4.88 21.49
C GLU A 239 20.29 -5.54 22.34
N LEU A 240 21.52 -5.01 22.37
CA LEU A 240 22.65 -5.65 23.07
C LEU A 240 22.91 -5.16 24.50
N LEU A 241 21.99 -4.42 25.12
CA LEU A 241 22.20 -3.87 26.49
C LEU A 241 21.79 -4.79 27.65
N ILE A 242 21.27 -6.00 27.39
CA ILE A 242 20.84 -6.90 28.47
C ILE A 242 21.20 -8.35 28.15
N TYR A 243 22.48 -8.73 28.23
CA TYR A 243 22.85 -10.11 28.62
C TYR A 243 24.33 -10.25 29.03
N HIS A 244 24.50 -10.67 30.29
CA HIS A 244 25.65 -11.34 30.91
C HIS A 244 26.97 -10.61 31.22
N LYS A 245 27.13 -10.36 32.54
CA LYS A 245 28.36 -10.60 33.30
C LYS A 245 28.91 -12.01 32.98
N VAL A 246 30.22 -12.12 32.71
CA VAL A 246 31.21 -13.15 33.19
C VAL A 246 32.36 -13.40 32.17
N ASN A 247 33.56 -12.90 32.53
CA ASN A 247 34.96 -13.41 32.37
C ASN A 247 35.68 -13.75 31.02
N ALA A 248 36.69 -12.91 30.69
CA ALA A 248 38.11 -13.07 30.25
C ALA A 248 38.69 -14.30 29.45
N PHE A 249 39.45 -14.07 28.33
CA PHE A 249 40.93 -14.29 28.10
C PHE A 249 41.44 -14.13 26.59
N GLN A 250 42.77 -13.96 26.41
CA GLN A 250 43.69 -13.46 25.30
C GLN A 250 43.64 -13.92 23.80
N ILE A 251 44.20 -13.07 22.89
CA ILE A 251 44.57 -13.31 21.45
C ILE A 251 46.04 -12.89 21.15
N SER A 252 46.76 -13.59 20.24
CA SER A 252 48.11 -13.28 19.73
C SER A 252 48.15 -12.79 18.25
N GLU A 253 49.12 -11.92 17.90
CA GLU A 253 49.28 -11.27 16.58
C GLU A 253 50.00 -12.12 15.50
N VAL A 254 49.62 -11.96 14.23
CA VAL A 254 50.29 -12.53 13.03
C VAL A 254 50.89 -11.41 12.16
N LYS A 255 52.15 -11.55 11.71
CA LYS A 255 52.84 -10.59 10.82
C LYS A 255 52.82 -11.02 9.34
N MET A 256 52.42 -10.13 8.43
CA MET A 256 52.47 -10.30 6.96
C MET A 256 53.65 -9.56 6.31
N SER A 257 54.15 -10.05 5.16
CA SER A 257 55.30 -9.47 4.43
C SER A 257 54.90 -8.36 3.44
N ALA A 258 55.80 -7.41 3.19
CA ALA A 258 55.55 -6.17 2.45
C ALA A 258 55.14 -6.35 0.97
N ASN A 259 55.52 -7.47 0.34
CA ASN A 259 55.16 -7.74 -1.05
C ASN A 259 53.70 -8.18 -1.21
N VAL A 260 53.12 -8.80 -0.17
CA VAL A 260 51.68 -9.15 -0.14
C VAL A 260 50.84 -7.89 0.07
N PHE A 261 51.30 -6.96 0.93
CA PHE A 261 50.64 -5.68 1.16
C PHE A 261 50.51 -4.82 -0.11
N LYS A 262 51.54 -4.81 -0.98
CA LYS A 262 51.51 -4.04 -2.24
C LYS A 262 50.57 -4.59 -3.31
N SER A 263 50.36 -5.91 -3.38
CA SER A 263 49.37 -6.53 -4.30
C SER A 263 47.93 -6.22 -3.87
N LEU A 264 47.75 -6.07 -2.56
CA LEU A 264 46.47 -5.88 -1.88
C LEU A 264 46.01 -4.41 -1.80
N ALA A 265 46.90 -3.45 -2.04
CA ALA A 265 46.62 -2.01 -1.98
C ALA A 265 45.61 -1.47 -3.03
N LYS A 266 45.09 -2.33 -3.93
CA LYS A 266 44.02 -2.00 -4.89
C LYS A 266 42.61 -2.35 -4.38
N TYR A 267 42.50 -2.88 -3.16
CA TYR A 267 41.25 -3.30 -2.54
C TYR A 267 41.05 -2.51 -1.24
N VAL A 268 39.81 -2.10 -0.96
CA VAL A 268 39.45 -1.51 0.35
C VAL A 268 39.19 -2.66 1.31
N PHE A 269 39.92 -2.69 2.42
CA PHE A 269 39.71 -3.67 3.48
C PHE A 269 38.63 -3.16 4.42
N ILE A 270 37.50 -3.88 4.47
CA ILE A 270 36.56 -3.74 5.58
C ILE A 270 36.68 -5.04 6.37
N VAL A 271 37.32 -4.96 7.53
CA VAL A 271 37.31 -6.04 8.53
C VAL A 271 35.98 -5.90 9.26
N VAL A 272 35.07 -6.86 9.07
CA VAL A 272 33.84 -6.96 9.85
C VAL A 272 34.01 -8.14 10.80
N GLU A 273 34.09 -7.87 12.11
CA GLU A 273 33.98 -8.91 13.12
C GLU A 273 32.54 -9.42 13.19
N TYR A 274 32.37 -10.75 13.23
CA TYR A 274 31.10 -11.37 13.57
C TYR A 274 31.32 -12.51 14.58
N LEU A 275 30.46 -12.50 15.59
CA LEU A 275 30.37 -13.27 16.83
C LEU A 275 31.06 -14.65 16.96
N ILE A 276 31.68 -14.83 18.13
CA ILE A 276 32.12 -16.09 18.71
C ILE A 276 30.90 -16.95 19.10
N TYR A 277 30.75 -18.12 18.48
CA TYR A 277 30.10 -19.26 19.11
C TYR A 277 31.00 -20.48 18.88
N LEU A 278 31.38 -21.18 19.97
CA LEU A 278 32.19 -22.41 19.98
C LEU A 278 33.65 -22.29 19.48
N ASN A 279 34.42 -21.29 19.95
CA ASN A 279 35.90 -21.27 19.87
C ASN A 279 36.52 -21.53 18.46
N MET A 280 35.85 -21.13 17.39
CA MET A 280 36.44 -21.05 16.05
C MET A 280 36.28 -19.63 15.49
N VAL A 281 37.37 -19.06 14.95
CA VAL A 281 37.36 -17.78 14.25
C VAL A 281 37.26 -18.05 12.76
N TYR A 282 36.21 -17.54 12.12
CA TYR A 282 36.06 -17.53 10.66
C TYR A 282 36.26 -16.12 10.13
N PHE A 283 37.12 -15.97 9.12
CA PHE A 283 37.26 -14.73 8.37
C PHE A 283 36.51 -14.85 7.05
N THR A 284 35.55 -13.96 6.81
CA THR A 284 35.00 -13.76 5.46
C THR A 284 35.60 -12.48 4.88
N ILE A 285 36.51 -12.63 3.91
CA ILE A 285 37.10 -11.50 3.21
C ILE A 285 36.23 -11.19 1.99
N ILE A 286 35.46 -10.11 2.06
CA ILE A 286 34.72 -9.60 0.90
C ILE A 286 35.64 -8.66 0.12
N MET A 287 36.12 -9.14 -1.02
CA MET A 287 36.96 -8.36 -1.94
C MET A 287 36.07 -7.63 -2.94
N ARG A 288 36.15 -6.29 -2.98
CA ARG A 288 35.59 -5.49 -4.07
C ARG A 288 36.71 -4.80 -4.82
N LYS A 289 36.81 -5.09 -6.12
CA LYS A 289 37.74 -4.42 -7.03
C LYS A 289 37.26 -2.98 -7.25
N LEU A 290 38.14 -2.00 -7.07
CA LEU A 290 37.90 -0.62 -7.51
C LEU A 290 37.87 -0.56 -9.03
#